data_AF-A0A2N2M453-F1
#
_entry.id   AF-A0A2N2M453-F1
#
_cell.length_a   1.000
_cell.length_b   1.000
_cell.length_c   1.000
_cell.angle_alpha   90.00
_cell.angle_beta   90.00
_cell.angle_gamma   90.00
#
_symmetry.space_group_name_H-M   'P 1'
#
loop_
_entity.id
_entity.type
_entity.pdbx_description
1 polymer ?
#
loop_
_entity_poly.entity_id
_entity_poly.type
_entity_poly.pdbx_seq_one_letter_code
_entity_poly.pdbx_strand_id
1 'polypeptide(L)' 'MPYNRLCNEKSPYLLQHAQNPVDWYPWGEVLKTRKSPAF' A
#
# COMPACT_ATOMS: atom_id res chain seq x y z
N MET A 1 8.40 -11.62 12.66
CA MET A 1 7.05 -11.34 12.11
C MET A 1 7.24 -10.69 10.76
N PRO A 2 6.56 -11.17 9.70
CA PRO A 2 6.66 -10.53 8.39
C PRO A 2 6.06 -9.12 8.47
N TYR A 3 6.73 -8.15 7.85
CA TYR A 3 6.18 -6.80 7.69
C TYR A 3 5.39 -6.74 6.38
N ASN A 4 4.21 -6.10 6.40
CA ASN A 4 3.46 -5.80 5.18
C ASN A 4 4.06 -4.59 4.43
N ARG A 5 3.44 -4.19 3.32
CA ARG A 5 3.91 -3.10 2.46
C ARG A 5 4.01 -1.73 3.15
N LEU A 6 3.34 -1.53 4.28
CA LEU A 6 3.38 -0.28 5.04
C LEU A 6 4.74 -0.02 5.69
N CYS A 7 5.66 -1.00 5.72
CA CYS A 7 7.02 -0.79 6.22
C CYS A 7 7.83 0.25 5.44
N ASN A 8 7.40 0.59 4.23
CA ASN A 8 8.04 1.58 3.37
C ASN A 8 7.37 2.96 3.43
N GLU A 9 6.33 3.12 4.23
CA GLU A 9 5.60 4.39 4.36
C GLU A 9 6.32 5.37 5.28
N LYS A 10 6.11 6.67 5.05
CA LYS A 10 6.71 7.74 5.87
C LYS A 10 5.83 8.16 7.05
N SER A 11 4.55 7.82 7.01
CA SER A 11 3.60 8.17 8.05
C SER A 11 3.84 7.32 9.30
N PRO A 12 4.05 7.92 10.48
CA PRO A 12 4.18 7.17 11.73
C PRO A 12 2.98 6.26 12.01
N TYR A 13 1.78 6.69 11.62
CA TYR A 13 0.55 5.91 11.75
C TYR A 13 0.58 4.63 10.88
N LEU A 14 1.05 4.73 9.63
CA LEU A 14 1.12 3.58 8.73
C LEU A 14 2.21 2.59 9.17
N LEU A 15 3.35 3.11 9.64
CA LEU A 15 4.45 2.29 10.17
C LEU A 15 4.04 1.49 11.41
N GLN A 16 3.18 2.04 12.27
CA GLN A 16 2.64 1.33 13.43
C GLN A 16 1.87 0.05 13.04
N HIS A 17 1.32 0.01 11.82
CA HIS A 17 0.55 -1.12 11.30
C HIS A 17 1.37 -2.04 10.38
N ALA A 18 2.67 -1.80 10.23
CA ALA A 18 3.53 -2.58 9.34
C ALA A 18 3.70 -4.05 9.77
N GLN A 19 3.48 -4.38 11.05
CA GLN A 19 3.59 -5.75 11.59
C GLN A 19 2.26 -6.50 11.66
N ASN A 20 1.17 -5.86 11.22
CA ASN A 20 -0.13 -6.52 11.22
C ASN A 20 -0.13 -7.69 10.22
N PRO A 21 -0.76 -8.83 10.56
CA PRO A 21 -0.80 -10.01 9.68
C PRO A 21 -1.65 -9.78 8.42
N VAL A 22 -2.40 -8.68 8.37
CA VAL A 22 -3.16 -8.24 7.21
C VAL A 22 -2.22 -7.53 6.23
N ASP A 23 -2.23 -7.96 4.97
CA ASP A 23 -1.46 -7.34 3.89
C ASP A 23 -2.14 -6.05 3.41
N TRP A 24 -1.88 -4.95 4.13
CA TRP A 24 -2.40 -3.64 3.81
C TRP A 24 -1.73 -3.04 2.57
N TYR A 25 -2.53 -2.42 1.70
CA TYR A 25 -2.07 -1.61 0.57
C TYR A 25 -2.35 -0.13 0.86
N PRO A 26 -1.43 0.79 0.53
CA PRO A 26 -1.72 2.20 0.58
C PRO A 26 -2.76 2.56 -0.49
N TRP A 27 -3.67 3.47 -0.15
CA TRP A 27 -4.86 3.84 -0.94
C TRP A 27 -4.57 4.23 -2.41
N GLY A 28 -3.34 4.64 -2.74
CA GLY A 28 -2.94 5.08 -4.08
C GLY A 28 -2.34 4.00 -5.00
N GLU A 29 -2.02 2.80 -4.53
CA GLU A 29 -1.41 1.78 -5.40
C GLU A 29 -2.42 1.08 -6.31
N VAL A 30 -3.70 1.04 -5.93
CA VAL A 30 -4.74 0.31 -6.66
C VAL A 30 -5.16 0.98 -7.98
N LEU A 31 -4.75 2.23 -8.21
CA LEU A 31 -5.19 3.06 -9.35
C LEU A 31 -4.23 3.11 -10.54
N LYS A 32 -3.34 2.13 -10.70
CA LYS A 32 -2.35 2.11 -11.79
C LYS A 32 -2.70 1.18 -12.95
N THR A 33 -3.96 0.96 -13.30
CA THR A 33 -4.27 0.36 -14.61
C THR A 33 -5.71 0.60 -15.04
N ARG A 34 -5.87 1.63 -15.87
CA ARG A 34 -6.46 1.43 -17.20
C ARG A 34 -5.88 2.53 -18.08
N LYS A 35 -4.87 2.21 -18.91
CA LYS A 35 -4.57 3.07 -20.04
C LYS A 35 -5.87 3.20 -20.82
N SER A 36 -6.40 4.41 -20.97
CA SER A 36 -7.53 4.65 -21.86
C SER A 36 -7.18 4.02 -23.22
N PRO A 37 -8.03 3.16 -23.81
CA PRO A 37 -7.93 2.98 -25.23
C PRO A 37 -8.27 4.36 -25.80
N ALA A 38 -7.30 5.00 -26.44
CA ALA A 38 -7.55 6.19 -27.20
C ALA A 38 -8.45 5.78 -28.38
N PHE A 39 -9.75 6.09 -28.26
CA PHE A 39 -10.70 6.23 -29.35
C PHE A 39 -11.73 7.28 -28.94
#